data_AF-A0A383TZQ4-F1
#
_entry.id   AF-A0A383TZQ4-F1
#
_cell.length_a   1.000
_cell.length_b   1.000
_cell.length_c   1.000
_cell.angle_alpha   90.00
_cell.angle_beta   90.00
_cell.angle_gamma   90.00
#
_symmetry.space_group_name_H-M   'P 1'
#
loop_
_entity.id
_entity.type
_entity.pdbx_description
1 polymer ?
#
loop_
_entity_poly.entity_id
_entity_poly.type
_entity_poly.pdbx_seq_one_letter_code
_entity_poly.pdbx_strand_id
1 'polypeptide(L)'
;MIELKYSFEYFCSPIWIKENSTSIFENILVEDLPVEEDLKKDITNLNIIYQSTYNKDYPPEPINLSSDEELFFLNKVLNSSLRLKNALPSNYKILFDFQLWEDRIREIKSKINVSNNLNPDAQKLKEPIHDEKITYSIISRGELIISYNNKTIKISGELIFNPPTFYADLITLENAKEFTNDEKKEIINFISNDSEKSIGTKIIFD
;
A
#
# COMPACT_ATOMS: atom_id res chain seq x y z
N MET A 1 20.54 -18.63 10.92
CA MET A 1 19.61 -17.52 10.61
C MET A 1 19.42 -17.52 9.12
N ILE A 2 18.18 -17.60 8.65
CA ILE A 2 17.82 -17.70 7.23
C ILE A 2 17.72 -16.28 6.69
N GLU A 3 18.54 -15.91 5.71
CA GLU A 3 18.43 -14.61 5.05
C GLU A 3 17.40 -14.70 3.92
N LEU A 4 16.32 -13.94 4.05
CA LEU A 4 15.23 -13.86 3.07
C LEU A 4 15.30 -12.51 2.38
N LYS A 5 15.53 -12.51 1.06
CA LYS A 5 15.49 -11.30 0.24
C LYS A 5 14.08 -11.09 -0.28
N TYR A 6 13.56 -9.87 -0.13
CA TYR A 6 12.31 -9.43 -0.74
C TYR A 6 12.63 -8.32 -1.75
N SER A 7 12.42 -8.58 -3.03
CA SER A 7 12.64 -7.66 -4.15
C SER A 7 11.85 -8.18 -5.34
N PHE A 8 11.57 -7.32 -6.31
CA PHE A 8 10.84 -7.70 -7.51
C PHE A 8 11.82 -7.81 -8.67
N GLU A 9 11.76 -8.93 -9.40
CA GLU A 9 12.56 -9.18 -10.60
C GLU A 9 11.67 -9.88 -11.64
N TYR A 10 11.85 -9.56 -12.92
CA TYR A 10 11.04 -10.16 -13.97
C TYR A 10 11.26 -11.66 -14.07
N PHE A 11 10.16 -12.41 -14.23
CA PHE A 11 10.13 -13.87 -14.33
C PHE A 11 10.66 -14.62 -13.10
N CYS A 12 10.76 -13.93 -11.96
CA CYS A 12 11.18 -14.49 -10.69
C CYS A 12 10.07 -14.41 -9.65
N SER A 13 10.20 -15.22 -8.59
CA SER A 13 9.45 -14.98 -7.35
C SER A 13 9.98 -13.70 -6.71
N PRO A 14 9.13 -12.91 -6.00
CA PRO A 14 9.62 -11.76 -5.28
C PRO A 14 10.38 -12.13 -4.00
N ILE A 15 10.40 -13.41 -3.64
CA ILE A 15 10.99 -13.92 -2.41
C ILE A 15 12.11 -14.89 -2.74
N TRP A 16 13.29 -14.63 -2.16
CA TRP A 16 14.41 -15.54 -2.22
C TRP A 16 14.95 -15.87 -0.85
N ILE A 17 15.50 -17.07 -0.71
CA ILE A 17 16.25 -17.49 0.48
C ILE A 17 17.71 -17.69 0.09
N LYS A 18 18.62 -17.21 0.93
CA LYS A 18 20.04 -17.47 0.77
C LYS A 18 20.36 -18.92 1.12
N GLU A 19 20.95 -19.63 0.17
CA GLU A 19 21.43 -20.99 0.41
C GLU A 19 22.63 -20.97 1.38
N ASN A 20 22.75 -22.01 2.22
CA ASN A 20 23.77 -22.10 3.26
C ASN A 20 25.18 -21.70 2.79
N SER A 21 25.88 -20.88 3.58
CA SER A 21 27.30 -20.49 3.43
C SER A 21 27.73 -19.86 2.10
N THR A 22 26.86 -19.81 1.09
CA THR A 22 27.14 -19.22 -0.23
C THR A 22 26.51 -17.83 -0.34
N SER A 23 26.90 -17.08 -1.36
CA SER A 23 26.29 -15.79 -1.70
C SER A 23 25.08 -15.93 -2.63
N ILE A 24 24.54 -17.14 -2.79
CA ILE A 24 23.51 -17.47 -3.79
C ILE A 24 22.13 -17.38 -3.14
N PHE A 25 21.20 -16.74 -3.84
CA PHE A 25 19.79 -16.65 -3.47
C PHE A 25 18.97 -17.55 -4.39
N GLU A 26 18.12 -18.38 -3.81
CA GLU A 26 17.20 -19.26 -4.53
C GLU A 26 15.78 -18.73 -4.42
N ASN A 27 15.03 -18.80 -5.53
CA ASN A 27 13.61 -18.44 -5.55
C ASN A 27 12.85 -19.44 -4.69
N ILE A 28 11.97 -18.93 -3.83
CA ILE A 28 10.96 -19.76 -3.16
C ILE A 28 9.57 -19.27 -3.53
N LEU A 29 8.58 -20.14 -3.46
CA LEU A 29 7.20 -19.74 -3.68
C LEU A 29 6.73 -18.88 -2.49
N VAL A 30 5.89 -17.88 -2.77
CA VAL A 30 5.31 -17.02 -1.73
C VAL A 30 4.42 -17.85 -0.81
N GLU A 31 3.77 -18.86 -1.36
CA GLU A 31 2.92 -19.84 -0.69
C GLU A 31 3.67 -20.61 0.40
N ASP A 32 4.98 -20.83 0.22
CA ASP A 32 5.83 -21.57 1.15
C ASP A 32 6.27 -20.73 2.36
N LEU A 33 5.96 -19.42 2.38
CA LEU A 33 6.32 -18.57 3.51
C LEU A 33 5.57 -18.96 4.78
N PRO A 34 6.24 -18.96 5.95
CA PRO A 34 5.61 -19.22 7.24
C PRO A 34 4.94 -17.95 7.80
N VAL A 35 4.07 -17.32 7.01
CA VAL A 35 3.31 -16.11 7.37
C VAL A 35 1.82 -16.29 7.04
N GLU A 36 0.99 -15.33 7.44
CA GLU A 36 -0.45 -15.36 7.20
C GLU A 36 -0.80 -15.29 5.70
N GLU A 37 -1.93 -15.92 5.35
CA GLU A 37 -2.37 -16.12 3.97
C GLU A 37 -2.74 -14.80 3.26
N ASP A 38 -3.20 -13.81 4.02
CA ASP A 38 -3.50 -12.47 3.51
C ASP A 38 -2.23 -11.77 2.99
N LEU A 39 -1.13 -11.85 3.75
CA LEU A 39 0.16 -11.28 3.37
C LEU A 39 0.75 -11.98 2.15
N LYS A 40 0.59 -13.30 2.05
CA LYS A 40 1.00 -14.05 0.85
C LYS A 40 0.26 -13.58 -0.39
N LYS A 41 -1.06 -13.38 -0.28
CA LYS A 41 -1.88 -12.85 -1.38
C LYS A 41 -1.44 -11.45 -1.78
N ASP A 42 -1.16 -10.58 -0.81
CA ASP A 42 -0.69 -9.23 -1.10
C ASP A 42 0.66 -9.23 -1.85
N ILE A 43 1.64 -10.00 -1.38
CA ILE A 43 2.94 -10.14 -2.06
C ILE A 43 2.77 -10.72 -3.47
N THR A 44 1.89 -11.71 -3.62
CA THR A 44 1.59 -12.33 -4.93
C THR A 44 0.97 -11.33 -5.89
N ASN A 45 -0.02 -10.55 -5.44
CA ASN A 45 -0.67 -9.52 -6.23
C ASN A 45 0.30 -8.41 -6.63
N LEU A 46 1.19 -8.00 -5.72
CA LEU A 46 2.24 -7.04 -6.04
C LEU A 46 3.19 -7.60 -7.10
N ASN A 47 3.54 -8.89 -7.03
CA ASN A 47 4.36 -9.48 -8.07
C ASN A 47 3.64 -9.47 -9.41
N ILE A 48 2.35 -9.80 -9.46
CA ILE A 48 1.55 -9.75 -10.70
C ILE A 48 1.57 -8.34 -11.30
N ILE A 49 1.38 -7.30 -10.47
CA ILE A 49 1.48 -5.89 -10.92
C ILE A 49 2.87 -5.60 -11.46
N TYR A 50 3.94 -6.00 -10.75
CA TYR A 50 5.29 -5.77 -11.23
C TYR A 50 5.54 -6.48 -12.58
N GLN A 51 5.19 -7.76 -12.68
CA GLN A 51 5.36 -8.54 -13.92
C GLN A 51 4.54 -7.96 -15.09
N SER A 52 3.40 -7.32 -14.83
CA SER A 52 2.60 -6.68 -15.90
C SER A 52 3.27 -5.44 -16.49
N THR A 53 4.23 -4.84 -15.78
CA THR A 53 5.07 -3.76 -16.32
C THR A 53 6.19 -4.26 -17.23
N TYR A 54 6.34 -5.58 -17.39
CA TYR A 54 7.33 -6.14 -18.32
C TYR A 54 7.00 -5.77 -19.76
N ASN A 55 7.90 -5.02 -20.39
CA ASN A 55 7.81 -4.67 -21.80
C ASN A 55 8.47 -5.74 -22.67
N LYS A 56 7.66 -6.62 -23.26
CA LYS A 56 8.16 -7.68 -24.14
C LYS A 56 8.84 -7.12 -25.40
N ASP A 57 8.38 -5.97 -25.90
CA ASP A 57 8.87 -5.38 -27.14
C ASP A 57 10.18 -4.62 -26.94
N TYR A 58 10.39 -4.08 -25.73
CA TYR A 58 11.65 -3.45 -25.34
C TYR A 58 11.99 -3.70 -23.86
N PRO A 59 12.57 -4.87 -23.52
CA PRO A 59 12.84 -5.29 -22.14
C PRO A 59 13.62 -4.30 -21.26
N PRO A 60 14.55 -3.46 -21.79
CA PRO A 60 15.24 -2.48 -20.97
C PRO A 60 14.34 -1.39 -20.36
N GLU A 61 13.16 -1.11 -20.95
CA GLU A 61 12.26 -0.08 -20.44
C GLU A 61 10.89 -0.67 -20.09
N PRO A 62 10.52 -0.72 -18.81
CA PRO A 62 9.21 -1.22 -18.41
C PRO A 62 8.07 -0.36 -18.94
N ILE A 63 6.90 -0.95 -19.06
CA ILE A 63 5.66 -0.23 -19.32
C ILE A 63 5.40 0.68 -18.12
N ASN A 64 5.30 1.99 -18.38
CA ASN A 64 5.09 2.96 -17.32
C ASN A 64 3.67 2.85 -16.76
N LEU A 65 3.58 2.66 -15.45
CA LEU A 65 2.38 2.96 -14.69
C LEU A 65 2.13 4.47 -14.67
N SER A 66 0.89 4.89 -14.49
CA SER A 66 0.61 6.28 -14.11
C SER A 66 1.26 6.59 -12.76
N SER A 67 1.50 7.88 -12.47
CA SER A 67 2.13 8.27 -11.20
C SER A 67 1.34 7.81 -9.97
N ASP A 68 0.01 7.79 -10.05
CA ASP A 68 -0.86 7.32 -8.97
C ASP A 68 -0.77 5.79 -8.78
N GLU A 69 -0.81 5.03 -9.88
CA GLU A 69 -0.63 3.57 -9.85
C GLU A 69 0.76 3.18 -9.33
N GLU A 70 1.80 3.91 -9.74
CA GLU A 70 3.16 3.66 -9.28
C GLU A 70 3.29 3.97 -7.79
N LEU A 71 2.78 5.12 -7.31
CA LEU A 71 2.78 5.45 -5.89
C LEU A 71 2.01 4.43 -5.05
N PHE A 72 0.85 3.98 -5.54
CA PHE A 72 0.07 2.93 -4.90
C PHE A 72 0.89 1.63 -4.76
N PHE A 73 1.51 1.18 -5.85
CA PHE A 73 2.36 0.01 -5.86
C PHE A 73 3.53 0.13 -4.86
N LEU A 74 4.27 1.23 -4.91
CA LEU A 74 5.43 1.47 -4.02
C LEU A 74 5.03 1.45 -2.54
N ASN A 75 3.92 2.12 -2.18
CA ASN A 75 3.42 2.13 -0.80
C ASN A 75 3.01 0.72 -0.33
N LYS A 76 2.37 -0.07 -1.19
CA LYS A 76 2.00 -1.46 -0.86
C LYS A 76 3.23 -2.37 -0.72
N VAL A 77 4.27 -2.15 -1.52
CA VAL A 77 5.56 -2.85 -1.36
C VAL A 77 6.20 -2.52 -0.01
N LEU A 78 6.27 -1.24 0.38
CA LEU A 78 6.77 -0.85 1.70
C LEU A 78 5.94 -1.44 2.86
N ASN A 79 4.62 -1.42 2.75
CA ASN A 79 3.74 -1.97 3.79
C ASN A 79 3.92 -3.50 3.92
N SER A 80 3.90 -4.22 2.80
CA SER A 80 4.09 -5.68 2.79
C SER A 80 5.47 -6.08 3.33
N SER A 81 6.54 -5.30 3.11
CA SER A 81 7.86 -5.60 3.66
C SER A 81 7.91 -5.43 5.19
N LEU A 82 7.23 -4.43 5.74
CA LEU A 82 7.09 -4.24 7.19
C LEU A 82 6.27 -5.38 7.81
N ARG A 83 5.15 -5.77 7.19
CA ARG A 83 4.34 -6.91 7.64
C ARG A 83 5.14 -8.20 7.59
N LEU A 84 5.89 -8.44 6.52
CA LEU A 84 6.75 -9.61 6.38
C LEU A 84 7.82 -9.66 7.46
N LYS A 85 8.49 -8.53 7.74
CA LYS A 85 9.46 -8.42 8.83
C LYS A 85 8.88 -8.79 10.20
N ASN A 86 7.63 -8.40 10.46
CA ASN A 86 6.98 -8.62 11.76
C ASN A 86 6.36 -10.02 11.88
N ALA A 87 5.91 -10.61 10.77
CA ALA A 87 5.24 -11.91 10.75
C ALA A 87 6.22 -13.08 10.64
N LEU A 88 7.40 -12.88 10.06
CA LEU A 88 8.38 -13.95 9.91
C LEU A 88 8.89 -14.46 11.28
N PRO A 89 9.09 -15.77 11.43
CA PRO A 89 9.67 -16.32 12.66
C PRO A 89 11.09 -15.79 12.91
N SER A 90 11.52 -15.76 14.18
CA SER A 90 12.79 -15.13 14.61
C SER A 90 14.07 -15.73 14.03
N ASN A 91 13.99 -16.92 13.42
CA ASN A 91 15.12 -17.53 12.71
C ASN A 91 15.34 -16.93 11.31
N TYR A 92 14.45 -16.06 10.82
CA TYR A 92 14.59 -15.33 9.57
C TYR A 92 15.15 -13.92 9.78
N LYS A 93 15.90 -13.45 8.79
CA LYS A 93 16.37 -12.07 8.64
C LYS A 93 15.97 -11.58 7.26
N ILE A 94 15.09 -10.59 7.22
CA ILE A 94 14.68 -9.95 5.98
C ILE A 94 15.79 -9.05 5.42
N LEU A 95 16.03 -9.14 4.12
CA LEU A 95 16.87 -8.24 3.33
C LEU A 95 15.95 -7.50 2.36
N PHE A 96 15.73 -6.22 2.64
CA PHE A 96 14.85 -5.35 1.87
C PHE A 96 15.45 -3.93 1.85
N ASP A 97 15.54 -3.33 0.67
CA ASP A 97 16.14 -2.01 0.48
C ASP A 97 15.10 -0.90 0.65
N PHE A 98 14.76 -0.56 1.90
CA PHE A 98 13.80 0.49 2.20
C PHE A 98 14.13 1.83 1.51
N GLN A 99 15.41 2.18 1.45
CA GLN A 99 15.85 3.46 0.92
C GLN A 99 15.52 3.58 -0.56
N LEU A 100 15.79 2.53 -1.35
CA LEU A 100 15.47 2.50 -2.78
C LEU A 100 13.98 2.82 -3.05
N TRP A 101 13.08 2.18 -2.31
CA TRP A 101 11.64 2.35 -2.51
C TRP A 101 11.16 3.72 -2.05
N GLU A 102 11.66 4.22 -0.90
CA GLU A 102 11.35 5.57 -0.41
C GLU A 102 11.87 6.66 -1.35
N ASP A 103 13.06 6.48 -1.93
CA ASP A 103 13.64 7.40 -2.91
C ASP A 103 12.76 7.53 -4.15
N ARG A 104 12.26 6.39 -4.65
CA ARG A 104 11.37 6.39 -5.81
C ARG A 104 10.05 7.11 -5.53
N ILE A 105 9.46 6.92 -4.35
CA ILE A 105 8.27 7.67 -3.92
C ILE A 105 8.56 9.18 -3.90
N ARG A 106 9.69 9.59 -3.34
CA ARG A 106 10.10 11.00 -3.30
C ARG A 106 10.28 11.59 -4.69
N GLU A 107 10.88 10.83 -5.61
CA GLU A 107 11.09 11.23 -7.00
C GLU A 107 9.75 11.50 -7.69
N ILE A 108 8.79 10.57 -7.61
CA ILE A 108 7.48 10.72 -8.26
C ILE A 108 6.72 11.92 -7.69
N LYS A 109 6.66 12.05 -6.36
CA LYS A 109 6.02 13.21 -5.70
C LYS A 109 6.66 14.53 -6.12
N SER A 110 7.98 14.56 -6.30
CA SER A 110 8.66 15.76 -6.77
C SER A 110 8.28 16.13 -8.21
N LYS A 111 8.13 15.14 -9.10
CA LYS A 111 7.71 15.36 -10.50
C LYS A 111 6.28 15.88 -10.59
N ILE A 112 5.35 15.31 -9.81
CA ILE A 112 3.96 15.77 -9.73
C ILE A 112 3.90 17.25 -9.29
N ASN A 113 4.66 17.61 -8.25
CA ASN A 113 4.72 18.99 -7.76
C ASN A 113 5.27 19.96 -8.81
N VAL A 114 6.29 19.54 -9.59
CA VAL A 114 6.85 20.38 -10.66
C VAL A 114 5.87 20.53 -11.82
N SER A 115 5.18 19.47 -12.25
CA SER A 115 4.18 19.56 -13.33
C SER A 115 3.02 20.49 -12.96
N ASN A 116 2.59 20.49 -11.70
CA ASN A 116 1.51 21.34 -11.22
C ASN A 116 1.89 22.83 -11.19
N ASN A 117 3.18 23.15 -11.06
CA ASN A 117 3.68 24.52 -11.07
C ASN A 117 3.94 25.08 -12.48
N LEU A 118 4.04 24.23 -13.51
CA LEU A 118 4.38 24.63 -14.88
C LEU A 118 3.16 24.91 -15.78
N ASN A 119 1.94 24.56 -15.34
CA ASN A 119 0.74 24.77 -16.16
C ASN A 119 -0.47 25.25 -15.33
N PRO A 120 -0.53 26.54 -14.98
CA PRO A 120 -1.62 27.11 -14.18
C PRO A 120 -2.98 27.14 -14.91
N ASP A 121 -3.01 27.10 -16.24
CA ASP A 121 -4.26 27.13 -17.03
C ASP A 121 -4.90 25.75 -17.24
N ALA A 122 -4.14 24.66 -17.05
CA ALA A 122 -4.70 23.30 -17.00
C ALA A 122 -5.56 23.06 -15.73
N GLN A 123 -5.51 23.97 -14.75
CA GLN A 123 -6.31 23.90 -13.51
C GLN A 123 -7.81 24.11 -13.73
N LYS A 124 -8.27 24.49 -14.94
CA LYS A 124 -9.70 24.74 -15.20
C LYS A 124 -10.46 23.62 -15.92
N LEU A 125 -9.79 22.62 -16.47
CA LEU A 125 -10.45 21.56 -17.25
C LEU A 125 -9.71 20.22 -17.09
N LYS A 126 -9.74 19.67 -15.87
CA LYS A 126 -9.60 18.26 -15.47
C LYS A 126 -9.30 18.23 -13.97
N GLU A 127 -10.33 18.25 -13.15
CA GLU A 127 -10.20 17.72 -11.79
C GLU A 127 -10.46 16.20 -11.85
N PRO A 128 -9.42 15.41 -11.58
CA PRO A 128 -9.48 14.46 -10.50
C PRO A 128 -8.41 14.87 -9.48
N ILE A 129 -8.87 15.32 -8.33
CA ILE A 129 -8.03 15.68 -7.19
C ILE A 129 -7.59 14.37 -6.51
N HIS A 130 -6.34 13.96 -6.70
CA HIS A 130 -5.64 13.03 -5.81
C HIS A 130 -4.44 13.75 -5.16
N ASP A 131 -4.75 14.81 -4.40
CA ASP A 131 -3.96 15.14 -3.22
C ASP A 131 -4.40 14.13 -2.14
N GLU A 132 -3.53 13.26 -1.61
CA GLU A 132 -3.90 12.35 -0.52
C GLU A 132 -4.06 13.12 0.81
N LYS A 133 -5.11 13.94 0.83
CA LYS A 133 -5.65 14.69 1.96
C LYS A 133 -6.17 13.75 3.05
N ILE A 134 -6.46 12.50 2.69
CA ILE A 134 -7.08 11.46 3.52
C ILE A 134 -6.37 10.12 3.28
N THR A 135 -5.84 9.49 4.32
CA THR A 135 -5.35 8.10 4.30
C THR A 135 -6.02 7.31 5.42
N TYR A 136 -6.11 5.99 5.26
CA TYR A 136 -6.74 5.12 6.25
C TYR A 136 -6.20 3.70 6.19
N SER A 137 -6.20 2.99 7.32
CA SER A 137 -5.90 1.56 7.37
C SER A 137 -6.59 0.86 8.52
N ILE A 138 -7.05 -0.37 8.28
CA ILE A 138 -7.56 -1.25 9.34
C ILE A 138 -6.34 -1.86 10.02
N ILE A 139 -6.10 -1.47 11.27
CA ILE A 139 -4.90 -1.90 12.04
C ILE A 139 -5.16 -3.13 12.89
N SER A 140 -6.43 -3.42 13.19
CA SER A 140 -6.88 -4.63 13.88
C SER A 140 -8.33 -4.95 13.51
N ARG A 141 -8.85 -6.10 13.95
CA ARG A 141 -10.25 -6.51 13.69
C ARG A 141 -11.29 -5.52 14.19
N GLY A 142 -10.93 -4.61 15.09
CA GLY A 142 -11.84 -3.62 15.64
C GLY A 142 -11.30 -2.20 15.64
N GLU A 143 -10.25 -1.91 14.87
CA GLU A 143 -9.68 -0.56 14.82
C GLU A 143 -9.31 -0.14 13.39
N LEU A 144 -9.76 1.05 13.04
CA LEU A 144 -9.43 1.79 11.83
C LEU A 144 -8.65 3.04 12.23
N ILE A 145 -7.52 3.31 11.58
CA ILE A 145 -6.83 4.59 11.69
C ILE A 145 -7.13 5.42 10.46
N ILE A 146 -7.43 6.71 10.66
CA ILE A 146 -7.66 7.68 9.60
C ILE A 146 -6.73 8.86 9.84
N SER A 147 -6.01 9.27 8.81
CA SER A 147 -5.24 10.51 8.82
C SER A 147 -5.80 11.48 7.79
N TYR A 148 -6.07 12.72 8.22
CA TYR A 148 -6.55 13.80 7.35
C TYR A 148 -5.81 15.09 7.67
N ASN A 149 -5.14 15.70 6.68
CA ASN A 149 -4.30 16.91 6.86
C ASN A 149 -3.39 16.87 8.10
N ASN A 150 -2.64 15.77 8.27
CA ASN A 150 -1.75 15.51 9.43
C ASN A 150 -2.45 15.33 10.79
N LYS A 151 -3.78 15.38 10.87
CA LYS A 151 -4.55 14.98 12.05
C LYS A 151 -4.82 13.48 11.93
N THR A 152 -4.78 12.76 13.04
CA THR A 152 -5.00 11.31 13.03
C THR A 152 -6.01 10.92 14.09
N ILE A 153 -6.98 10.10 13.71
CA ILE A 153 -7.97 9.53 14.60
C ILE A 153 -7.99 8.02 14.49
N LYS A 154 -8.21 7.37 15.64
CA LYS A 154 -8.56 5.95 15.70
C LYS A 154 -10.06 5.83 15.87
N ILE A 155 -10.66 4.98 15.07
CA ILE A 155 -12.07 4.65 15.10
C ILE A 155 -12.20 3.17 15.45
N SER A 156 -12.99 2.89 16.48
CA SER A 156 -13.39 1.51 16.80
C SER A 156 -14.38 0.98 15.77
N GLY A 157 -14.43 -0.34 15.61
CA GLY A 157 -15.38 -0.95 14.71
C GLY A 157 -15.39 -2.47 14.78
N GLU A 158 -15.99 -3.09 13.77
CA GLU A 158 -16.01 -4.54 13.63
C GLU A 158 -15.75 -4.96 12.18
N LEU A 159 -14.77 -5.84 11.97
CA LEU A 159 -14.47 -6.46 10.68
C LEU A 159 -15.21 -7.79 10.50
N ILE A 160 -16.10 -7.85 9.51
CA ILE A 160 -16.76 -9.06 9.03
C ILE A 160 -16.05 -9.53 7.76
N PHE A 161 -15.86 -10.84 7.57
CA PHE A 161 -15.02 -11.39 6.48
C PHE A 161 -15.80 -11.89 5.25
N ASN A 162 -17.13 -11.92 5.26
CA ASN A 162 -17.92 -12.50 4.17
C ASN A 162 -19.23 -11.73 3.89
N PRO A 163 -19.22 -10.72 2.99
CA PRO A 163 -18.03 -10.14 2.34
C PRO A 163 -17.19 -9.29 3.32
N PRO A 164 -15.89 -9.07 3.06
CA PRO A 164 -15.03 -8.21 3.86
C PRO A 164 -15.61 -6.81 4.04
N THR A 165 -16.13 -6.52 5.24
CA THR A 165 -16.81 -5.27 5.58
C THR A 165 -16.39 -4.82 6.97
N PHE A 166 -15.88 -3.60 7.11
CA PHE A 166 -15.57 -2.98 8.39
C PHE A 166 -16.63 -1.95 8.75
N TYR A 167 -17.35 -2.19 9.85
CA TYR A 167 -18.33 -1.26 10.41
C TYR A 167 -17.63 -0.34 11.39
N ALA A 168 -17.32 0.87 10.95
CA ALA A 168 -16.64 1.91 11.71
C ALA A 168 -17.65 2.68 12.55
N ASP A 169 -17.37 2.82 13.85
CA ASP A 169 -18.21 3.60 14.78
C ASP A 169 -18.21 5.08 14.40
N LEU A 170 -19.32 5.54 13.84
CA LEU A 170 -19.50 6.91 13.39
C LEU A 170 -19.43 7.90 14.57
N ILE A 171 -19.89 7.50 15.76
CA ILE A 171 -19.95 8.35 16.95
C ILE A 171 -18.54 8.81 17.35
N THR A 172 -17.54 7.93 17.18
CA THR A 172 -16.14 8.27 17.46
C THR A 172 -15.64 9.39 16.54
N LEU A 173 -15.98 9.36 15.25
CA LEU A 173 -15.62 10.42 14.30
C LEU A 173 -16.44 11.70 14.53
N GLU A 174 -17.73 11.59 14.84
CA GLU A 174 -18.60 12.73 15.12
C GLU A 174 -18.14 13.52 16.36
N ASN A 175 -17.66 12.83 17.39
CA ASN A 175 -17.17 13.45 18.62
C ASN A 175 -15.74 14.01 18.53
N ALA A 176 -15.04 13.74 17.42
CA ALA A 176 -13.69 14.23 17.22
C ALA A 176 -13.66 15.75 17.05
N LYS A 177 -13.19 16.46 18.09
CA LYS A 177 -13.16 17.94 18.12
C LYS A 177 -12.11 18.54 17.20
N GLU A 178 -11.11 17.76 16.81
CA GLU A 178 -10.01 18.18 15.95
C GLU A 178 -10.41 18.26 14.46
N PHE A 179 -11.55 17.67 14.10
CA PHE A 179 -12.13 17.75 12.77
C PHE A 179 -13.38 18.62 12.75
N THR A 180 -13.48 19.49 11.76
CA THR A 180 -14.70 20.22 11.42
C THR A 180 -15.76 19.29 10.82
N ASN A 181 -17.01 19.72 10.80
CA ASN A 181 -18.10 18.93 10.23
C ASN A 181 -17.92 18.66 8.72
N ASP A 182 -17.31 19.59 8.00
CA ASP A 182 -17.04 19.42 6.57
C ASP A 182 -15.91 18.42 6.34
N GLU A 183 -14.83 18.48 7.14
CA GLU A 183 -13.75 17.48 7.11
C GLU A 183 -14.28 16.06 7.41
N LYS A 184 -15.18 15.91 8.39
CA LYS A 184 -15.79 14.61 8.72
C LYS A 184 -16.60 14.03 7.56
N LYS A 185 -17.44 14.85 6.92
CA LYS A 185 -18.22 14.42 5.75
C LYS A 185 -17.32 14.02 4.59
N GLU A 186 -16.23 14.76 4.38
CA GLU A 186 -15.26 14.46 3.35
C GLU A 186 -14.56 13.13 3.60
N ILE A 187 -14.11 12.88 4.84
CA ILE A 187 -13.52 11.61 5.29
C ILE A 187 -14.48 10.44 5.03
N ILE A 188 -15.73 10.55 5.49
CA ILE A 188 -16.74 9.48 5.35
C ILE A 188 -16.97 9.18 3.87
N ASN A 189 -17.26 10.22 3.07
CA ASN A 189 -17.56 10.05 1.65
C ASN A 189 -16.38 9.47 0.88
N PHE A 190 -15.15 9.89 1.18
CA PHE A 190 -13.96 9.36 0.55
C PHE A 190 -13.79 7.88 0.88
N ILE A 191 -13.72 7.54 2.17
CA ILE A 191 -13.43 6.18 2.63
C ILE A 191 -14.51 5.18 2.19
N SER A 192 -15.79 5.55 2.28
CA SER A 192 -16.88 4.66 1.86
C SER A 192 -16.90 4.36 0.36
N ASN A 193 -16.37 5.26 -0.48
CA ASN A 193 -16.28 5.06 -1.93
C ASN A 193 -14.97 4.40 -2.38
N ASP A 194 -13.91 4.54 -1.59
CA ASP A 194 -12.55 4.10 -1.93
C ASP A 194 -12.19 2.72 -1.34
N SER A 195 -12.64 2.42 -0.12
CA SER A 195 -12.22 1.27 0.69
C SER A 195 -12.29 -0.09 0.01
N GLU A 196 -13.38 -0.40 -0.66
CA GLU A 196 -13.54 -1.68 -1.37
C GLU A 196 -12.53 -1.81 -2.53
N LYS A 197 -12.20 -0.71 -3.20
CA LYS A 197 -11.25 -0.69 -4.32
C LYS A 197 -9.80 -0.69 -3.83
N SER A 198 -9.51 0.08 -2.79
CA SER A 198 -8.14 0.38 -2.36
C SER A 198 -7.57 -0.61 -1.34
N ILE A 199 -8.43 -1.22 -0.51
CA ILE A 199 -8.02 -2.21 0.49
C ILE A 199 -8.84 -3.52 0.43
N GLY A 200 -9.71 -3.69 -0.56
CA GLY A 200 -10.49 -4.92 -0.74
C GLY A 200 -11.52 -5.18 0.38
N THR A 201 -11.74 -4.20 1.25
CA THR A 201 -12.66 -4.27 2.39
C THR A 201 -13.55 -3.05 2.36
N LYS A 202 -14.86 -3.26 2.30
CA LYS A 202 -15.82 -2.16 2.32
C LYS A 202 -15.87 -1.54 3.72
N ILE A 203 -15.65 -0.24 3.84
CA ILE A 203 -15.79 0.47 5.11
C ILE A 203 -17.13 1.21 5.13
N ILE A 204 -17.96 0.92 6.14
CA ILE A 204 -19.25 1.54 6.37
C ILE A 204 -19.18 2.25 7.72
N PHE A 205 -19.57 3.52 7.78
CA PHE A 205 -19.73 4.24 9.04
C PHE A 205 -21.17 4.05 9.53
N ASP A 206 -21.35 3.48 10.72
CA ASP A 206 -22.64 3.15 11.37
C ASP A 206 -22.65 3.67 12.82
#